data_AF-A0A7S3CYX6-F1
#
_entry.id   AF-A0A7S3CYX6-F1
#
_cell.length_a   1.000
_cell.length_b   1.000
_cell.length_c   1.000
_cell.angle_alpha   90.00
_cell.angle_beta   90.00
_cell.angle_gamma   90.00
#
_symmetry.space_group_name_H-M   'P 1'
#
loop_
_entity.id
_entity.type
_entity.pdbx_description
1 polymer ?
#
loop_
_entity_poly.entity_id
_entity_poly.type
_entity_poly.pdbx_seq_one_letter_code
_entity_poly.pdbx_strand_id
1 'polypeptide(L)'
;MGACVSLYARQHLSENKNEREEDGGADMREEAQTQSLSAVIPVPASGKKEWAKLSALDALSNIEALSSIANDSRIPKRTKTLLFVWCSWCFKRTCHRRMTFNLFQRSVYSCLGCLRRTLVCRNCRRAMTRGHRYWDDWLCAKCEGLISKWSDSLVLTANFRYAWCSWCFNQTRHELIEQRETGRDIYQCEPCGEGQ
;
A
#
# COMPACT_ATOMS: atom_id res chain seq x y z
N MET A 1 -27.81 34.44 -34.00
CA MET A 1 -28.77 34.80 -32.92
C MET A 1 -28.68 33.68 -31.89
N GLY A 2 -28.25 33.80 -30.64
CA GLY A 2 -27.77 34.91 -29.83
C GLY A 2 -26.76 34.38 -28.81
N ALA A 3 -25.84 35.26 -28.40
CA ALA A 3 -24.78 34.99 -27.44
C ALA A 3 -25.29 35.18 -26.00
N CYS A 4 -24.82 34.34 -25.07
CA CYS A 4 -24.94 34.59 -23.64
C CYS A 4 -23.53 34.71 -23.05
N VAL A 5 -23.04 35.95 -23.06
CA VAL A 5 -21.79 36.36 -22.41
C VAL A 5 -22.17 36.76 -20.98
N SER A 6 -21.70 36.03 -19.97
CA SER A 6 -21.77 36.49 -18.58
C SER A 6 -20.37 36.90 -18.13
N LEU A 7 -20.14 38.21 -18.18
CA LEU A 7 -19.05 38.92 -17.56
C LEU A 7 -19.33 39.01 -16.05
N TYR A 8 -18.46 38.42 -15.23
CA TYR A 8 -18.29 38.88 -13.86
C TYR A 8 -16.84 39.31 -13.67
N ALA A 9 -16.70 40.61 -13.42
CA ALA A 9 -15.46 41.32 -13.21
C ALA A 9 -15.35 41.75 -11.74
N ARG A 10 -14.10 41.78 -11.22
CA ARG A 10 -13.56 42.64 -10.15
C ARG A 10 -14.12 42.37 -8.73
N GLN A 11 -13.37 42.50 -7.61
CA GLN A 11 -12.09 43.13 -7.31
C GLN A 11 -11.67 42.79 -5.85
N HIS A 12 -10.36 42.82 -5.60
CA HIS A 12 -9.66 43.39 -4.43
C HIS A 12 -9.54 42.68 -3.06
N LEU A 13 -8.26 42.73 -2.60
CA LEU A 13 -7.75 42.86 -1.22
C LEU A 13 -7.76 41.58 -0.37
N SER A 14 -6.76 41.25 0.44
CA SER A 14 -5.55 41.95 0.87
C SER A 14 -4.58 40.91 1.45
N GLU A 15 -3.31 41.29 1.45
CA GLU A 15 -2.17 40.66 2.09
C GLU A 15 -2.47 40.26 3.55
N ASN A 16 -2.02 39.07 3.95
CA ASN A 16 -1.77 38.78 5.36
C ASN A 16 -0.39 38.12 5.47
N LYS A 17 0.62 38.98 5.60
CA LYS A 17 1.92 38.62 6.16
C LYS A 17 1.71 38.37 7.65
N ASN A 18 1.89 37.13 8.09
CA ASN A 18 2.22 36.85 9.48
C ASN A 18 3.53 36.05 9.47
N GLU A 19 4.60 36.82 9.49
CA GLU A 19 5.92 36.39 9.95
C GLU A 19 5.80 36.12 11.45
N ARG A 20 5.98 34.87 11.85
CA ARG A 20 6.30 34.54 13.23
C ARG A 20 7.55 33.67 13.22
N GLU A 21 8.66 34.36 13.42
CA GLU A 21 9.90 33.82 13.95
C GLU A 21 9.60 33.15 15.29
N GLU A 22 9.94 31.88 15.42
CA GLU A 22 10.30 31.30 16.71
C GLU A 22 11.60 30.51 16.50
N ASP A 23 12.68 31.16 16.93
CA ASP A 23 13.92 30.57 17.37
C ASP A 23 13.68 29.45 18.40
N GLY A 24 14.45 28.37 18.34
CA GLY A 24 14.41 27.38 19.41
C GLY A 24 15.15 26.10 19.09
N GLY A 25 16.41 26.03 19.50
CA GLY A 25 17.33 24.94 19.21
C GLY A 25 16.92 23.55 19.72
N ALA A 26 17.56 22.54 19.14
CA ALA A 26 18.30 21.53 19.89
C ALA A 26 19.09 20.66 18.89
N ASP A 27 20.38 20.98 18.77
CA ASP A 27 21.38 20.10 18.17
C ASP A 27 21.70 19.02 19.21
N MET A 28 21.21 17.81 19.00
CA MET A 28 21.75 16.60 19.62
C MET A 28 21.91 15.53 18.55
N ARG A 29 23.16 15.43 18.07
CA ARG A 29 23.71 14.26 17.41
C ARG A 29 23.55 13.04 18.32
N GLU A 30 22.74 12.07 17.91
CA GLU A 30 22.83 10.70 18.41
C GLU A 30 23.30 9.81 17.26
N GLU A 31 24.58 9.45 17.32
CA GLU A 31 25.24 8.51 16.42
C GLU A 31 24.65 7.11 16.61
N ALA A 32 23.65 6.76 15.82
CA ALA A 32 23.19 5.38 15.71
C ALA A 32 24.23 4.56 14.92
N GLN A 33 25.11 3.88 15.65
CA GLN A 33 25.99 2.84 15.12
C GLN A 33 25.16 1.72 14.48
N THR A 34 24.97 1.77 13.17
CA THR A 34 24.49 0.64 12.36
C THR A 34 25.58 -0.44 12.33
N GLN A 35 25.47 -1.41 13.24
CA GLN A 35 26.20 -2.67 13.15
C GLN A 35 25.63 -3.48 11.98
N SER A 36 26.37 -3.48 10.88
CA SER A 36 26.21 -4.36 9.72
C SER A 36 26.42 -5.83 10.15
N LEU A 37 25.34 -6.53 10.46
CA LEU A 37 25.35 -8.00 10.59
C LEU A 37 25.29 -8.63 9.19
N SER A 38 26.45 -8.79 8.56
CA SER A 38 26.63 -9.65 7.40
C SER A 38 26.62 -11.11 7.85
N ALA A 39 25.42 -11.67 8.06
CA ALA A 39 25.26 -13.10 8.24
C ALA A 39 25.53 -13.80 6.89
N VAL A 40 26.77 -14.25 6.70
CA VAL A 40 27.16 -15.18 5.64
C VAL A 40 26.44 -16.50 5.92
N ILE A 41 25.37 -16.79 5.18
CA ILE A 41 24.73 -18.10 5.20
C ILE A 41 25.68 -19.05 4.45
N PRO A 42 26.24 -20.09 5.10
CA PRO A 42 27.03 -21.09 4.39
C PRO A 42 26.11 -21.81 3.41
N VAL A 43 26.40 -21.65 2.12
CA VAL A 43 25.79 -22.46 1.06
C VAL A 43 26.41 -23.85 1.18
N PRO A 44 25.62 -24.90 1.50
CA PRO A 44 26.16 -26.25 1.57
C PRO A 44 26.63 -26.66 0.17
N ALA A 45 27.92 -26.95 0.08
CA ALA A 45 28.55 -27.47 -1.12
C ALA A 45 27.80 -28.72 -1.60
N SER A 46 27.53 -28.74 -2.90
CA SER A 46 26.89 -29.81 -3.64
C SER A 46 27.56 -31.17 -3.36
N GLY A 47 26.98 -31.93 -2.43
CA GLY A 47 27.41 -33.26 -2.02
C GLY A 47 26.28 -34.26 -2.17
N LYS A 48 26.29 -34.95 -3.31
CA LYS A 48 25.68 -36.25 -3.66
C LYS A 48 24.78 -36.93 -2.61
N LYS A 49 23.49 -37.06 -2.98
CA LYS A 49 22.61 -38.24 -2.84
C LYS A 49 22.82 -39.16 -1.63
N GLU A 50 22.22 -38.82 -0.48
CA GLU A 50 21.96 -39.80 0.57
C GLU A 50 20.74 -39.41 1.44
N TRP A 51 19.53 -39.46 0.87
CA TRP A 51 18.27 -39.20 1.60
C TRP A 51 17.38 -40.43 1.76
N ALA A 52 17.85 -41.61 1.35
CA ALA A 52 17.05 -42.83 1.40
C ALA A 52 17.51 -43.69 2.58
N LYS A 53 17.18 -43.29 3.82
CA LYS A 53 17.15 -44.16 5.02
C LYS A 53 16.68 -43.46 6.31
N LEU A 54 15.87 -42.41 6.24
CA LEU A 54 15.05 -42.05 7.41
C LEU A 54 13.96 -43.14 7.53
N SER A 55 14.02 -43.87 8.65
CA SER A 55 13.26 -45.09 8.87
C SER A 55 11.76 -44.78 8.81
N ALA A 56 10.99 -45.65 8.14
CA ALA A 56 9.54 -45.52 8.07
C ALA A 56 8.86 -45.59 9.45
N LEU A 57 9.59 -46.02 10.50
CA LEU A 57 9.11 -46.11 11.88
C LEU A 57 9.14 -44.74 12.60
N ASP A 58 10.08 -43.85 12.28
CA ASP A 58 10.13 -42.49 12.85
C ASP A 58 9.08 -41.55 12.23
N ALA A 59 8.56 -41.89 11.05
CA ALA A 59 7.48 -41.16 10.40
C ALA A 59 6.10 -41.46 11.03
N LEU A 60 5.90 -42.66 11.59
CA LEU A 60 4.61 -43.08 12.15
C LEU A 60 4.38 -42.55 13.57
N SER A 61 5.42 -42.44 14.40
CA SER A 61 5.30 -41.87 15.76
C SER A 61 4.97 -40.37 15.76
N ASN A 62 5.39 -39.63 14.72
CA ASN A 62 5.04 -38.22 14.54
C ASN A 62 3.57 -37.99 14.14
N ILE A 63 2.89 -38.98 13.54
CA ILE A 63 1.50 -38.83 13.07
C ILE A 63 0.50 -38.89 14.25
N GLU A 64 0.74 -39.74 15.25
CA GLU A 64 -0.12 -39.80 16.45
C GLU A 64 -0.03 -38.52 17.30
N ALA A 65 1.17 -37.93 17.41
CA ALA A 65 1.36 -36.65 18.11
C ALA A 65 0.64 -35.48 17.42
N LEU A 66 0.63 -35.44 16.08
CA LEU A 66 -0.08 -34.41 15.31
C LEU A 66 -1.61 -34.57 15.37
N SER A 67 -2.12 -35.81 15.46
CA SER A 67 -3.56 -36.07 15.60
C SER A 67 -4.12 -35.59 16.95
N SER A 68 -3.28 -35.54 17.98
CA SER A 68 -3.65 -35.11 19.34
C SER A 68 -3.79 -33.58 19.45
N ILE A 69 -3.02 -32.81 18.68
CA ILE A 69 -3.13 -31.33 18.62
C ILE A 69 -4.38 -30.91 17.83
N ALA A 70 -4.82 -31.70 16.86
CA ALA A 70 -5.99 -31.40 16.03
C ALA A 70 -7.33 -31.50 16.80
N ASN A 71 -7.36 -32.18 17.95
CA ASN A 71 -8.55 -32.37 18.78
C ASN A 71 -8.61 -31.47 20.02
N ASP A 72 -7.72 -30.48 20.16
CA ASP A 72 -7.84 -29.52 21.25
C ASP A 72 -9.02 -28.57 21.00
N SER A 73 -10.17 -28.93 21.57
CA SER A 73 -11.39 -28.13 21.61
C SER A 73 -11.23 -26.76 22.28
N ARG A 74 -10.08 -26.46 22.89
CA ARG A 74 -9.74 -25.14 23.42
C ARG A 74 -9.18 -24.18 22.37
N ILE A 75 -8.88 -24.62 21.14
CA ILE A 75 -8.56 -23.69 20.05
C ILE A 75 -9.87 -23.02 19.59
N PRO A 76 -10.07 -21.71 19.83
CA PRO A 76 -11.31 -21.05 19.46
C PRO A 76 -11.51 -21.13 17.94
N LYS A 77 -12.66 -21.66 17.51
CA LYS A 77 -13.10 -21.84 16.11
C LYS A 77 -13.27 -20.54 15.29
N ARG A 78 -12.52 -19.48 15.58
CA ARG A 78 -12.55 -18.16 14.91
C ARG A 78 -11.53 -18.08 13.77
N THR A 79 -11.38 -19.12 12.97
CA THR A 79 -10.45 -19.17 11.83
C THR A 79 -11.10 -18.72 10.52
N LYS A 80 -11.43 -17.43 10.43
CA LYS A 80 -11.49 -16.72 9.13
C LYS A 80 -10.90 -15.32 9.28
N THR A 81 -9.59 -15.29 9.53
CA THR A 81 -8.80 -14.07 9.66
C THR A 81 -8.30 -13.57 8.29
N LEU A 82 -8.38 -14.41 7.25
CA LEU A 82 -7.86 -14.12 5.91
C LEU A 82 -8.98 -14.06 4.88
N LEU A 83 -8.93 -13.06 4.00
CA LEU A 83 -9.86 -12.87 2.87
C LEU A 83 -9.08 -12.70 1.57
N PHE A 84 -9.49 -13.39 0.50
CA PHE A 84 -8.81 -13.32 -0.81
C PHE A 84 -9.65 -12.53 -1.84
N VAL A 85 -9.40 -11.22 -1.92
CA VAL A 85 -10.23 -10.25 -2.66
C VAL A 85 -9.35 -9.18 -3.32
N TRP A 86 -9.96 -8.29 -4.12
CA TRP A 86 -9.25 -7.21 -4.80
C TRP A 86 -8.88 -6.07 -3.85
N CYS A 87 -7.64 -5.58 -3.96
CA CYS A 87 -7.13 -4.46 -3.18
C CYS A 87 -7.20 -3.14 -3.97
N SER A 88 -7.86 -2.10 -3.45
CA SER A 88 -7.88 -0.78 -4.10
C SER A 88 -6.58 0.01 -4.03
N TRP A 89 -5.56 -0.48 -3.29
CA TRP A 89 -4.25 0.17 -3.26
C TRP A 89 -3.32 -0.33 -4.36
N CYS A 90 -3.22 -1.64 -4.56
CA CYS A 90 -2.31 -2.23 -5.53
C CYS A 90 -3.01 -2.80 -6.76
N PHE A 91 -4.35 -2.71 -6.83
CA PHE A 91 -5.20 -3.20 -7.91
C PHE A 91 -5.04 -4.70 -8.23
N LYS A 92 -4.44 -5.47 -7.32
CA LYS A 92 -4.23 -6.91 -7.46
C LYS A 92 -5.18 -7.67 -6.54
N ARG A 93 -5.49 -8.92 -6.91
CA ARG A 93 -6.23 -9.84 -6.05
C ARG A 93 -5.24 -10.47 -5.08
N THR A 94 -5.35 -10.13 -3.81
CA THR A 94 -4.38 -10.51 -2.78
C THR A 94 -5.10 -11.03 -1.54
N CYS A 95 -4.31 -11.61 -0.63
CA CYS A 95 -4.80 -12.00 0.68
C CYS A 95 -4.79 -10.81 1.63
N HIS A 96 -5.86 -10.64 2.40
CA HIS A 96 -6.02 -9.59 3.39
C HIS A 96 -6.19 -10.21 4.78
N ARG A 97 -5.39 -9.75 5.74
CA ARG A 97 -5.46 -10.19 7.13
C ARG A 97 -6.31 -9.22 7.93
N ARG A 98 -7.32 -9.72 8.64
CA ARG A 98 -8.13 -8.91 9.57
C ARG A 98 -7.25 -8.49 10.75
N MET A 99 -7.12 -7.18 10.93
CA MET A 99 -6.34 -6.57 12.01
C MET A 99 -7.23 -6.27 13.21
N THR A 100 -8.40 -5.66 12.96
CA THR A 100 -9.35 -5.26 14.00
C THR A 100 -10.74 -5.70 13.60
N PHE A 101 -11.42 -6.38 14.52
CA PHE A 101 -12.83 -6.72 14.37
C PHE A 101 -13.67 -5.68 15.08
N ASN A 102 -14.59 -5.07 14.35
CA ASN A 102 -15.54 -4.09 14.87
C ASN A 102 -16.96 -4.58 14.59
N LEU A 103 -17.86 -4.45 15.57
CA LEU A 103 -19.27 -4.82 15.44
C LEU A 103 -20.10 -3.70 14.80
N PHE A 104 -19.90 -2.46 15.24
CA PHE A 104 -20.65 -1.28 14.77
C PHE A 104 -19.97 -0.55 13.61
N GLN A 105 -18.66 -0.72 13.50
CA GLN A 105 -17.86 -0.14 12.42
C GLN A 105 -17.38 -1.24 11.47
N ARG A 106 -16.87 -0.84 10.30
CA ARG A 106 -16.24 -1.79 9.39
C ARG A 106 -15.02 -2.41 10.08
N SER A 107 -14.88 -3.73 9.95
CA SER A 107 -13.65 -4.41 10.34
C SER A 107 -12.49 -3.92 9.48
N VAL A 108 -11.31 -3.80 10.09
CA VAL A 108 -10.09 -3.30 9.46
C VAL A 108 -9.21 -4.48 9.05
N TYR A 109 -8.66 -4.41 7.86
CA TYR A 109 -7.79 -5.42 7.26
C TYR A 109 -6.47 -4.79 6.79
N SER A 110 -5.42 -5.60 6.69
CA SER A 110 -4.15 -5.26 6.05
C SER A 110 -3.94 -6.14 4.81
N CYS A 111 -3.64 -5.52 3.67
CA CYS A 111 -3.31 -6.23 2.44
C CYS A 111 -1.94 -6.89 2.59
N LEU A 112 -1.82 -8.21 2.43
CA LEU A 112 -0.52 -8.88 2.51
C LEU A 112 0.39 -8.61 1.30
N GLY A 113 -0.15 -8.05 0.21
CA GLY A 113 0.63 -7.73 -0.99
C GLY A 113 1.29 -6.34 -0.94
N CYS A 114 0.58 -5.32 -0.43
CA CYS A 114 1.09 -3.95 -0.37
C CYS A 114 1.20 -3.39 1.06
N LEU A 115 0.86 -4.20 2.07
CA LEU A 115 0.90 -3.89 3.51
C LEU A 115 0.06 -2.69 3.96
N ARG A 116 -0.78 -2.13 3.08
CA ARG A 116 -1.64 -0.99 3.38
C ARG A 116 -2.94 -1.41 4.06
N ARG A 117 -3.45 -0.51 4.90
CA ARG A 117 -4.75 -0.62 5.59
C ARG A 117 -5.90 -0.57 4.58
N THR A 118 -6.87 -1.46 4.78
CA THR A 118 -8.02 -1.66 3.90
C THR A 118 -9.28 -2.01 4.68
N LEU A 119 -10.44 -1.73 4.11
CA LEU A 119 -11.74 -2.11 4.68
C LEU A 119 -12.62 -2.72 3.58
N VAL A 120 -13.66 -3.45 3.94
CA VAL A 120 -14.60 -3.99 2.94
C VAL A 120 -15.37 -2.85 2.27
N CYS A 121 -15.47 -2.88 0.94
CA CYS A 121 -16.27 -1.93 0.16
C CYS A 121 -17.75 -2.01 0.55
N ARG A 122 -18.38 -0.86 0.82
CA ARG A 122 -19.80 -0.81 1.25
C ARG A 122 -20.77 -1.20 0.13
N ASN A 123 -20.43 -0.87 -1.12
CA ASN A 123 -21.28 -1.14 -2.28
C ASN A 123 -21.22 -2.61 -2.70
N CYS A 124 -20.10 -3.07 -3.26
CA CYS A 124 -20.04 -4.41 -3.85
C CYS A 124 -19.67 -5.54 -2.88
N ARG A 125 -19.05 -5.24 -1.72
CA ARG A 125 -18.51 -6.23 -0.75
C ARG A 125 -17.56 -7.30 -1.32
N ARG A 126 -17.19 -7.21 -2.60
CA ARG A 126 -16.32 -8.15 -3.34
C ARG A 126 -14.88 -7.64 -3.48
N ALA A 127 -14.61 -6.42 -2.99
CA ALA A 127 -13.31 -5.77 -3.03
C ALA A 127 -13.09 -4.94 -1.76
N MET A 128 -11.83 -4.59 -1.54
CA MET A 128 -11.39 -3.76 -0.43
C MET A 128 -11.28 -2.30 -0.86
N THR A 129 -11.70 -1.39 0.01
CA THR A 129 -11.57 0.07 -0.07
C THR A 129 -10.23 0.51 0.54
N ARG A 130 -9.73 1.70 0.18
CA ARG A 130 -8.52 2.26 0.81
C ARG A 130 -8.87 2.76 2.22
N GLY A 131 -8.04 2.41 3.20
CA GLY A 131 -8.10 3.02 4.52
C GLY A 131 -6.90 3.95 4.70
N HIS A 132 -7.15 5.23 5.00
CA HIS A 132 -6.11 6.21 5.27
C HIS A 132 -5.86 6.30 6.78
N ARG A 133 -4.92 7.15 7.19
CA ARG A 133 -4.59 7.34 8.61
C ARG A 133 -5.73 8.02 9.38
N TYR A 134 -6.36 9.02 8.77
CA TYR A 134 -7.37 9.87 9.44
C TYR A 134 -8.80 9.68 8.91
N TRP A 135 -8.95 9.06 7.74
CA TRP A 135 -10.25 8.90 7.08
C TRP A 135 -10.27 7.61 6.25
N ASP A 136 -11.46 7.16 5.86
CA ASP A 136 -11.65 5.92 5.12
C ASP A 136 -12.50 6.13 3.88
N ASP A 137 -12.08 5.54 2.76
CA ASP A 137 -12.94 5.47 1.59
C ASP A 137 -14.19 4.66 1.89
N TRP A 138 -15.29 5.04 1.24
CA TRP A 138 -16.55 4.33 1.33
C TRP A 138 -16.64 3.20 0.31
N LEU A 139 -16.02 3.40 -0.85
CA LEU A 139 -16.12 2.58 -2.05
C LEU A 139 -14.74 2.09 -2.51
N CYS A 140 -14.66 0.87 -3.03
CA CYS A 140 -13.45 0.41 -3.71
C CYS A 140 -13.23 1.20 -5.01
N ALA A 141 -11.99 1.19 -5.51
CA ALA A 141 -11.59 1.90 -6.72
C ALA A 141 -12.50 1.65 -7.93
N LYS A 142 -13.02 0.42 -8.09
CA LYS A 142 -13.98 0.11 -9.17
C LYS A 142 -15.34 0.77 -8.96
N CYS A 143 -15.86 0.75 -7.74
CA CYS A 143 -17.15 1.36 -7.42
C CYS A 143 -17.08 2.90 -7.39
N GLU A 144 -15.90 3.45 -7.12
CA GLU A 144 -15.60 4.89 -7.22
C GLU A 144 -15.43 5.37 -8.67
N GLY A 145 -15.19 4.45 -9.61
CA GLY A 145 -14.95 4.77 -11.02
C GLY A 145 -13.50 5.09 -11.36
N LEU A 146 -12.57 4.90 -10.42
CA LEU A 146 -11.12 5.06 -10.67
C LEU A 146 -10.59 4.02 -11.66
N ILE A 147 -11.17 2.83 -11.66
CA ILE A 147 -10.81 1.74 -12.58
C ILE A 147 -12.08 1.16 -13.21
N SER A 148 -12.03 0.85 -14.50
CA SER A 148 -13.14 0.21 -15.19
C SER A 148 -13.21 -1.28 -14.82
N LYS A 149 -12.05 -1.95 -14.80
CA LYS A 149 -11.89 -3.37 -14.53
C LYS A 149 -10.65 -3.61 -13.67
N TRP A 150 -10.71 -4.63 -12.80
CA TRP A 150 -9.58 -5.01 -11.94
C TRP A 150 -8.40 -5.60 -12.70
N SER A 151 -8.63 -6.06 -13.92
CA SER A 151 -7.61 -6.57 -14.83
C SER A 151 -6.92 -5.46 -15.64
N ASP A 152 -7.33 -4.20 -15.48
CA ASP A 152 -6.65 -3.08 -16.15
C ASP A 152 -5.32 -2.86 -15.42
N SER A 153 -4.30 -3.61 -15.84
CA SER A 153 -2.90 -3.42 -15.44
C SER A 153 -2.40 -2.00 -15.72
N LEU A 154 -3.10 -1.28 -16.59
CA LEU A 154 -2.91 0.14 -16.87
C LEU A 154 -3.24 1.06 -15.69
N VAL A 155 -3.70 0.60 -14.52
CA VAL A 155 -3.91 1.47 -13.34
C VAL A 155 -2.78 1.35 -12.31
N LEU A 156 -1.81 0.45 -12.54
CA LEU A 156 -0.48 0.57 -11.91
C LEU A 156 0.26 1.84 -12.38
N THR A 157 -0.32 2.57 -13.34
CA THR A 157 0.14 3.86 -13.86
C THR A 157 -0.31 5.07 -13.04
N ALA A 158 -0.99 4.90 -11.90
CA ALA A 158 -1.36 6.04 -11.04
C ALA A 158 -0.13 6.80 -10.50
N ASN A 159 1.06 6.21 -10.60
CA ASN A 159 2.33 6.89 -10.37
C ASN A 159 2.76 7.76 -11.54
N PHE A 160 2.00 7.93 -12.61
CA PHE A 160 2.37 8.89 -13.63
C PHE A 160 1.19 9.66 -14.20
N ARG A 161 1.50 10.85 -14.68
CA ARG A 161 0.56 11.75 -15.34
C ARG A 161 1.19 12.35 -16.58
N TYR A 162 0.39 12.51 -17.62
CA TYR A 162 0.80 13.26 -18.82
C TYR A 162 0.57 14.74 -18.53
N ALA A 163 1.65 15.50 -18.51
CA ALA A 163 1.64 16.93 -18.23
C ALA A 163 2.72 17.62 -19.08
N TRP A 164 2.63 18.94 -19.21
CA TRP A 164 3.69 19.73 -19.82
C TRP A 164 4.86 19.85 -18.84
N CYS A 165 6.04 19.41 -19.26
CA CYS A 165 7.26 19.59 -18.47
C CYS A 165 7.72 21.04 -18.57
N SER A 166 7.96 21.69 -17.43
CA SER A 166 8.49 23.06 -17.40
C SER A 166 9.94 23.17 -17.87
N TRP A 167 10.66 22.05 -17.99
CA TRP A 167 12.05 22.02 -18.46
C TRP A 167 12.15 21.79 -19.96
N CYS A 168 11.59 20.69 -20.47
CA CYS A 168 11.68 20.38 -21.91
C CYS A 168 10.55 20.97 -22.75
N PHE A 169 9.58 21.65 -22.13
CA PHE A 169 8.42 22.27 -22.77
C PHE A 169 7.64 21.34 -23.70
N ASN A 170 7.67 20.02 -23.45
CA ASN A 170 6.89 19.03 -24.18
C ASN A 170 5.88 18.37 -23.25
N GLN A 171 4.77 17.89 -23.82
CA GLN A 171 3.83 17.05 -23.09
C GLN A 171 4.39 15.64 -22.98
N THR A 172 4.88 15.30 -21.79
CA THR A 172 5.60 14.04 -21.52
C THR A 172 5.02 13.33 -20.32
N ARG A 173 5.41 12.07 -20.15
CA ARG A 173 5.06 11.26 -18.99
C ARG A 173 5.89 11.71 -17.78
N HIS A 174 5.19 11.99 -16.68
CA HIS A 174 5.79 12.41 -15.42
C HIS A 174 5.51 11.37 -14.35
N GLU A 175 6.55 10.78 -13.77
CA GLU A 175 6.45 9.78 -12.70
C GLU A 175 6.44 10.46 -11.32
N LEU A 176 5.57 10.00 -10.43
CA LEU A 176 5.42 10.44 -9.04
C LEU A 176 6.63 9.92 -8.26
N ILE A 177 7.52 10.84 -7.89
CA ILE A 177 8.70 10.52 -7.09
C ILE A 177 8.35 10.56 -5.60
N GLU A 178 7.60 11.58 -5.19
CA GLU A 178 7.27 11.80 -3.79
C GLU A 178 5.81 12.23 -3.64
N GLN A 179 5.06 11.46 -2.87
CA GLN A 179 3.70 11.82 -2.45
C GLN A 179 3.78 12.56 -1.13
N ARG A 180 3.28 13.80 -1.08
CA ARG A 180 3.32 14.64 0.14
C ARG A 180 1.98 14.62 0.85
N GLU A 181 2.00 14.53 2.18
CA GLU A 181 0.76 14.62 2.98
C GLU A 181 0.15 16.03 2.93
N THR A 182 0.99 17.06 2.77
CA THR A 182 0.59 18.46 2.59
C THR A 182 1.36 19.10 1.43
N GLY A 183 0.66 19.90 0.62
CA GLY A 183 1.24 20.55 -0.56
C GLY A 183 1.03 19.76 -1.86
N ARG A 184 1.87 20.04 -2.86
CA ARG A 184 1.81 19.38 -4.17
C ARG A 184 2.78 18.21 -4.19
N ASP A 185 2.29 17.07 -4.65
CA ASP A 185 3.08 15.89 -4.97
C ASP A 185 4.18 16.21 -6.01
N ILE A 186 5.35 15.57 -5.86
CA ILE A 186 6.51 15.78 -6.73
C ILE A 186 6.54 14.75 -7.82
N TYR A 187 6.68 15.23 -9.05
CA TYR A 187 6.79 14.39 -10.22
C TYR A 187 8.04 14.73 -11.01
N GLN A 188 8.65 13.71 -11.60
CA GLN A 188 9.82 13.83 -12.46
C GLN A 188 9.44 13.47 -13.88
N CYS A 189 9.85 14.32 -14.82
CA CYS A 189 9.68 14.09 -16.24
C CYS A 189 10.62 12.98 -16.70
N GLU A 190 10.09 11.95 -17.40
CA GLU A 190 10.85 10.78 -17.85
C GLU A 190 12.06 11.17 -18.74
N PRO A 191 11.91 11.99 -19.80
CA PRO A 191 13.05 12.47 -20.60
C PRO A 191 14.09 13.34 -19.87
N CYS A 192 13.69 14.04 -18.81
CA CYS A 192 14.60 14.95 -18.10
C CYS A 192 15.26 14.31 -16.87
N GLY A 193 14.72 13.17 -16.41
CA GLY A 193 15.11 12.54 -15.15
C GLY A 193 16.34 11.64 -15.23
N GLU A 194 16.67 11.12 -16.40
CA GLU A 194 17.79 10.17 -16.59
C GLU A 194 19.16 10.83 -16.83
N GLY A 195 19.24 12.17 -16.79
CA GLY A 195 20.45 12.93 -17.13
C GLY A 195 21.28 13.47 -15.97
N GLN A 196 21.12 12.94 -14.74
CA GLN A 196 21.85 13.39 -13.54
C GLN A 196 22.83 12.35 -13.01
#